data_AF-A0A9D2URX4-F1
#
_entry.id   AF-A0A9D2URX4-F1
#
_cell.length_a   1.000
_cell.length_b   1.000
_cell.length_c   1.000
_cell.angle_alpha   90.00
_cell.angle_beta   90.00
_cell.angle_gamma   90.00
#
_symmetry.space_group_name_H-M   'P 1'
#
loop_
_entity.id
_entity.type
_entity.pdbx_description
1 polymer ?
#
loop_
_entity_poly.entity_id
_entity_poly.type
_entity_poly.pdbx_seq_one_letter_code
_entity_poly.pdbx_strand_id
1 'polypeptide(L)'
;MSYSETGTSHLNLRAQVIRTLLAVQQGQSLATVLPLHLKKVAERDRALFHELVLGTLRQWYALKSITLPLLVKPLNNDTVETCLYV
;
A
#
# COMPACT_ATOMS: atom_id res chain seq x y z
N MET A 1 1.03 20.28 10.11
CA MET A 1 2.44 19.90 9.93
C MET A 1 2.54 19.05 8.69
N SER A 2 2.90 19.70 7.59
CA SER A 2 2.96 19.14 6.24
C SER A 2 4.32 18.47 6.08
N TYR A 3 4.37 17.15 5.88
CA TYR A 3 5.60 16.51 5.42
C TYR A 3 5.74 16.77 3.92
N SER A 4 6.52 17.78 3.59
CA SER A 4 7.08 18.00 2.26
C SER A 4 8.27 17.05 2.09
N GLU A 5 8.25 16.17 1.11
CA GLU A 5 9.50 15.57 0.59
C GLU A 5 9.53 15.69 -0.94
N THR A 6 10.19 16.75 -1.38
CA THR A 6 10.87 16.87 -2.67
C THR A 6 12.09 15.95 -2.68
N GLY A 7 12.04 14.91 -3.52
CA GLY A 7 13.18 14.08 -3.87
C GLY A 7 12.75 13.08 -4.96
N THR A 8 13.28 13.24 -6.17
CA THR A 8 13.19 12.22 -7.24
C THR A 8 14.08 11.03 -6.91
N SER A 9 13.83 10.40 -5.76
CA SER A 9 14.40 9.12 -5.38
C SER A 9 13.41 8.06 -5.82
N HIS A 10 13.85 7.12 -6.65
CA HIS A 10 13.03 6.00 -7.11
C HIS A 10 12.39 5.31 -5.88
N LEU A 11 11.09 5.53 -5.67
CA LEU A 11 10.41 5.03 -4.48
C LEU A 11 10.47 3.50 -4.49
N ASN A 12 10.67 2.88 -3.32
CA ASN A 12 10.65 1.43 -3.24
C ASN A 12 9.29 0.89 -3.72
N LEU A 13 9.31 -0.21 -4.47
CA LEU A 13 8.08 -0.82 -4.99
C LEU A 13 7.03 -1.06 -3.89
N ARG A 14 7.43 -1.57 -2.72
CA ARG A 14 6.52 -1.81 -1.59
C ARG A 14 5.90 -0.50 -1.08
N ALA A 15 6.68 0.57 -1.01
CA ALA A 15 6.16 1.89 -0.64
C ALA A 15 5.11 2.39 -1.65
N GLN A 16 5.29 2.06 -2.93
CA GLN A 16 4.31 2.40 -3.98
C GLN A 16 3.02 1.57 -3.87
N VAL A 17 3.13 0.30 -3.48
CA VAL A 17 1.99 -0.56 -3.14
C VAL A 17 1.23 0.04 -1.95
N ILE A 18 1.93 0.36 -0.85
CA ILE A 18 1.34 0.95 0.36
C ILE A 18 0.57 2.24 0.03
N ARG A 19 1.13 3.14 -0.79
CA ARG A 19 0.43 4.36 -1.22
C ARG A 19 -0.86 4.08 -1.98
N THR A 20 -0.87 3.03 -2.79
CA THR A 20 -2.05 2.60 -3.56
C THR A 20 -3.11 2.03 -2.63
N LEU A 21 -2.71 1.15 -1.71
CA LEU A 21 -3.60 0.55 -0.71
C LEU A 21 -4.20 1.62 0.21
N LEU A 22 -3.41 2.60 0.67
CA LEU A 22 -3.88 3.69 1.52
C LEU A 22 -4.94 4.53 0.81
N ALA A 23 -4.77 4.83 -0.48
CA ALA A 23 -5.77 5.57 -1.25
C ALA A 23 -7.10 4.78 -1.35
N VAL A 24 -7.03 3.46 -1.51
CA VAL A 24 -8.22 2.59 -1.51
C VAL A 24 -8.87 2.54 -0.12
N GLN A 25 -8.09 2.43 0.94
CA GLN A 25 -8.59 2.48 2.32
C GLN A 25 -9.29 3.82 2.64
N GLN A 26 -8.82 4.92 2.05
CA GLN A 26 -9.46 6.25 2.13
C GLN A 26 -10.71 6.39 1.24
N GLY A 27 -11.19 5.31 0.62
CA GLY A 27 -12.43 5.28 -0.16
C GLY A 27 -12.26 5.56 -1.66
N GLN A 28 -11.03 5.67 -2.17
CA GLN A 28 -10.84 5.80 -3.62
C GLN A 28 -11.03 4.46 -4.32
N SER A 29 -11.62 4.49 -5.52
CA SER A 29 -11.78 3.28 -6.33
C SER A 29 -10.43 2.78 -6.84
N LEU A 30 -10.17 1.47 -6.67
CA LEU A 30 -8.98 0.81 -7.21
C LEU A 30 -8.85 1.02 -8.72
N ALA A 31 -9.96 0.96 -9.46
CA ALA A 31 -9.98 1.13 -10.92
C ALA A 31 -9.45 2.51 -11.35
N THR A 32 -9.60 3.53 -10.51
CA THR A 32 -9.12 4.89 -10.75
C THR A 32 -7.64 5.03 -10.37
N VAL A 33 -7.24 4.50 -9.21
CA VAL A 33 -5.89 4.74 -8.66
C VAL A 33 -4.83 3.80 -9.22
N LEU A 34 -5.19 2.57 -9.56
CA LEU A 34 -4.26 1.54 -10.04
C LEU A 34 -3.53 1.95 -11.33
N PRO A 35 -4.21 2.38 -12.42
CA PRO A 35 -3.52 2.80 -13.64
C PRO A 35 -2.64 4.04 -13.43
N LEU A 36 -3.00 4.94 -12.50
CA LEU A 36 -2.19 6.12 -12.17
C LEU A 36 -0.90 5.74 -11.45
N HIS A 37 -0.96 4.81 -10.50
CA HIS A 37 0.21 4.36 -9.75
C HIS A 37 1.10 3.41 -10.56
N LEU A 38 0.51 2.56 -11.40
CA LEU A 38 1.25 1.65 -12.28
C LEU A 38 2.18 2.38 -13.27
N LYS A 39 1.74 3.55 -13.78
CA LYS A 39 2.56 4.40 -14.66
C LYS A 39 3.83 4.93 -13.97
N LYS A 40 3.83 4.99 -12.64
CA LYS A 40 4.95 5.48 -11.83
C LYS A 40 5.91 4.34 -11.41
N VAL A 41 5.63 3.10 -11.80
CA VAL A 41 6.45 1.91 -11.52
C VAL A 41 7.26 1.55 -12.77
N ALA A 42 8.53 1.19 -12.58
CA ALA A 42 9.39 0.68 -13.65
C ALA A 42 8.77 -0.56 -14.31
N GLU A 43 8.91 -0.69 -15.63
CA GLU A 43 8.22 -1.75 -16.40
C GLU A 43 8.48 -3.16 -15.87
N ARG A 44 9.73 -3.44 -15.47
CA ARG A 44 10.16 -4.70 -14.86
C ARG A 44 9.37 -5.08 -13.61
N ASP A 45 8.98 -4.09 -12.81
CA ASP A 45 8.39 -4.29 -11.48
C ASP A 45 6.85 -4.21 -11.52
N ARG A 46 6.25 -3.89 -12.68
CA ARG A 46 4.79 -3.74 -12.82
C ARG A 46 4.00 -5.01 -12.51
N ALA A 47 4.53 -6.16 -12.91
CA ALA A 47 3.89 -7.44 -12.63
C ALA A 47 3.84 -7.70 -11.11
N LEU A 48 4.97 -7.50 -10.43
CA LEU A 48 5.07 -7.64 -8.97
C LEU A 48 4.21 -6.61 -8.24
N PHE A 49 4.18 -5.35 -8.71
CA PHE A 49 3.29 -4.32 -8.19
C PHE A 49 1.82 -4.76 -8.22
N HIS A 50 1.36 -5.26 -9.38
CA HIS A 50 -0.02 -5.71 -9.56
C HIS A 50 -0.37 -6.85 -8.63
N GLU A 51 0.51 -7.85 -8.53
CA GLU A 51 0.28 -9.02 -7.69
C GLU A 51 0.23 -8.63 -6.22
N LEU A 52 1.12 -7.75 -5.75
CA LEU A 52 1.10 -7.28 -4.36
C LEU A 52 -0.17 -6.48 -4.07
N VAL A 53 -0.57 -5.53 -4.92
CA VAL A 53 -1.78 -4.73 -4.68
C VAL A 53 -3.03 -5.61 -4.66
N LEU A 54 -3.21 -6.45 -5.68
CA LEU A 54 -4.42 -7.28 -5.80
C LEU A 54 -4.43 -8.43 -4.78
N GLY A 55 -3.27 -9.03 -4.52
CA GLY A 55 -3.07 -10.08 -3.54
C GLY A 55 -3.36 -9.60 -2.11
N THR A 56 -2.80 -8.45 -1.72
CA THR A 56 -3.04 -7.86 -0.40
C THR A 56 -4.51 -7.46 -0.23
N LEU A 57 -5.15 -6.84 -1.23
CA LEU A 57 -6.58 -6.50 -1.14
C LEU A 57 -7.47 -7.75 -1.00
N ARG A 58 -7.15 -8.83 -1.72
CA ARG A 58 -7.89 -10.09 -1.64
C ARG A 58 -7.76 -10.73 -0.26
N GLN A 59 -6.55 -10.71 0.31
CA GLN A 59 -6.23 -11.33 1.60
C GLN A 59 -6.32 -10.37 2.79
N TRP A 60 -6.86 -9.17 2.60
CA TRP A 60 -6.84 -8.09 3.59
C TRP A 60 -7.29 -8.53 4.98
N TYR A 61 -8.45 -9.19 5.06
CA TYR A 61 -9.00 -9.65 6.35
C TYR A 61 -8.19 -10.79 6.96
N ALA A 62 -7.62 -11.68 6.15
CA ALA A 62 -6.77 -12.76 6.65
C ALA A 62 -5.47 -12.19 7.23
N LEU A 63 -4.82 -11.27 6.52
CA LEU A 63 -3.62 -10.57 6.98
C LEU A 63 -3.89 -9.78 8.26
N LYS A 64 -5.02 -9.07 8.33
CA LYS A 64 -5.47 -8.36 9.54
C LYS A 64 -5.69 -9.31 10.72
N SER A 65 -6.36 -10.44 10.50
CA SER A 65 -6.62 -11.44 11.53
C SER A 65 -5.34 -12.05 12.12
N ILE A 66 -4.31 -12.25 11.28
CA ILE A 66 -3.01 -12.77 11.72
C ILE A 66 -2.19 -11.67 12.41
N THR A 67 -2.27 -10.43 11.94
CA THR A 67 -1.44 -9.32 12.42
C THR A 67 -1.92 -8.78 13.77
N LEU A 68 -3.24 -8.63 13.95
CA LEU A 68 -3.79 -8.02 15.18
C LEU A 68 -3.36 -8.72 16.48
N PRO A 69 -3.35 -10.06 16.58
CA PRO A 69 -2.86 -10.76 17.77
C PRO A 69 -1.36 -10.57 18.05
N LEU A 70 -0.56 -10.25 17.02
CA LEU A 70 0.88 -10.02 17.15
C LEU A 70 1.17 -8.61 17.71
N LEU A 71 0.18 -7.73 17.76
CA LEU A 71 0.30 -6.37 18.26
C LEU A 71 0.02 -6.32 19.77
N VAL A 72 1.00 -5.82 20.52
CA VAL A 72 0.84 -5.57 21.97
C VAL A 72 0.00 -4.30 22.24
N LYS A 73 -0.05 -3.38 21.28
CA LYS A 73 -0.77 -2.10 21.38
C LYS A 73 -1.63 -1.86 20.14
N PRO A 74 -2.82 -1.24 20.28
CA PRO A 74 -3.63 -0.86 19.14
C PRO A 74 -2.91 0.19 18.28
N LEU A 75 -3.04 0.06 16.95
CA LEU A 75 -2.53 1.03 16.00
C LEU A 75 -3.54 2.18 15.84
N ASN A 76 -3.02 3.39 15.66
CA ASN A 76 -3.80 4.61 15.46
C ASN A 76 -3.49 5.31 14.13
N ASN A 77 -2.72 4.66 13.25
CA ASN A 77 -2.27 5.23 11.99
C ASN A 77 -2.48 4.23 10.85
N ASP A 78 -3.39 4.58 9.95
CA ASP A 78 -3.77 3.78 8.78
C ASP A 78 -2.59 3.44 7.87
N THR A 79 -1.62 4.35 7.75
CA THR A 79 -0.42 4.10 6.94
C THR A 79 0.43 3.00 7.58
N VAL A 80 0.61 3.07 8.89
CA VAL A 80 1.38 2.06 9.65
C VAL A 80 0.67 0.72 9.63
N GLU A 81 -0.66 0.71 9.76
CA GLU A 81 -1.45 -0.52 9.64
C GLU A 81 -1.29 -1.14 8.24
N THR A 82 -1.43 -0.34 7.18
CA THR A 82 -1.29 -0.81 5.79
C THR A 82 0.10 -1.39 5.52
N CYS A 83 1.16 -0.82 6.10
CA CYS A 83 2.52 -1.34 5.99
C CYS A 83 2.69 -2.76 6.54
N LEU A 84 1.84 -3.20 7.48
CA LEU A 84 1.96 -4.54 8.07
C LEU A 84 1.41 -5.65 7.16
N TYR A 85 0.71 -5.28 6.08
CA TYR A 85 0.05 -6.22 5.17
C TYR A 85 0.82 -6.42 3.83
N VAL A 86 2.03 -5.87 3.70
CA VAL A 86 2.87 -5.86 2.47
C VAL A 86 4.30 -6.27 2.78
#